data_AF-A0A1E1VCY9-F1
#
_entry.id   AF-A0A1E1VCY9-F1
#
_cell.length_a   1.000
_cell.length_b   1.000
_cell.length_c   1.000
_cell.angle_alpha   90.00
_cell.angle_beta   90.00
_cell.angle_gamma   90.00
#
_symmetry.space_group_name_H-M   'P 1'
#
loop_
_entity.id
_entity.type
_entity.pdbx_description
1 polymer ?
#
loop_
_entity_poly.entity_id
_entity_poly.type
_entity_poly.pdbx_seq_one_letter_code
_entity_poly.pdbx_strand_id
1 'polypeptide(L)'
;MRIKFVAATVALALGWPGLAAKAEVSDGVVKIGVLTDMSGVYSDITGKGSVLATRMAIDDCLAAECAGMTIETVSADHQNKADVASVIAREWIDQQKVDVLADMSNASLQLALPPLLKEKNRVGLFPGGTARLTGDACQPDHIVQWMWDTYVQVSGVANALTKPGSKWYLVTANYALGHQLEADTKTLVTAKGGNYLGSVRHAFPATELSSQLLTAQGSGADIIALANAGGDTIAGIKTARDFGVGQGAQKLVAFFMTVMDVKSVGLQGAQGTVLTEGFYWNLDDRTRAFSERFKAKNGTVPSAIHAGIYSAVRHYLKAVAAVKSDDAKAVIAKMREIPIEDDVVRNAKLREDGRMVHDFYVFQVKKPEESKGDWDFYNLVATIPGDQAFRSLADGACPALKK
;
A
#
# COMPACT_ATOMS: atom_id res chain seq x y z
N MET A 1 -10.35 73.10 54.50
CA MET A 1 -10.41 73.14 53.02
C MET A 1 -9.14 72.48 52.47
N ARG A 2 -9.18 71.20 52.09
CA ARG A 2 -8.06 70.52 51.42
C ARG A 2 -8.63 69.62 50.32
N ILE A 3 -8.12 69.86 49.11
CA ILE A 3 -8.64 69.46 47.82
C ILE A 3 -8.21 68.03 47.49
N LYS A 4 -9.13 67.25 46.91
CA LYS A 4 -8.92 65.91 46.37
C LYS A 4 -8.11 65.97 45.07
N PHE A 5 -7.18 65.04 44.87
CA PHE A 5 -6.74 64.63 43.54
C PHE A 5 -6.79 63.09 43.47
N VAL A 6 -7.64 62.59 42.58
CA VAL A 6 -7.74 61.18 42.20
C VAL A 6 -6.87 61.01 40.96
N ALA A 7 -5.80 60.21 41.07
CA ALA A 7 -4.98 59.83 39.92
C ALA A 7 -5.58 58.58 39.27
N ALA A 8 -6.03 58.71 38.02
CA ALA A 8 -6.51 57.62 37.19
C ALA A 8 -5.33 57.01 36.42
N THR A 9 -4.97 55.77 36.72
CA THR A 9 -3.94 55.02 35.99
C THR A 9 -4.59 54.30 34.82
N VAL A 10 -4.34 54.76 33.59
CA VAL A 10 -4.74 54.06 32.36
C VAL A 10 -3.67 52.99 32.07
N ALA A 11 -4.03 51.72 32.26
CA ALA A 11 -3.20 50.59 31.85
C ALA A 11 -3.39 50.34 30.34
N LEU A 12 -2.42 50.74 29.52
CA LEU A 12 -2.35 50.35 28.11
C LEU A 12 -1.94 48.86 28.03
N ALA A 13 -2.89 47.98 27.72
CA ALA A 13 -2.62 46.60 27.37
C ALA A 13 -2.03 46.55 25.95
N LEU A 14 -0.70 46.43 25.85
CA LEU A 14 -0.02 46.08 24.60
C LEU A 14 -0.33 44.62 24.27
N GLY A 15 -1.32 44.41 23.40
CA GLY A 15 -1.58 43.10 22.79
C GLY A 15 -0.42 42.72 21.89
N TRP A 16 0.43 41.79 22.34
CA TRP A 16 1.36 41.09 21.47
C TRP A 16 0.55 40.19 20.53
N PRO A 17 0.60 40.37 19.20
CA PRO A 17 0.08 39.35 18.31
C PRO A 17 0.93 38.10 18.53
N GLY A 18 0.33 37.05 19.08
CA GLY A 18 0.97 35.75 19.18
C GLY A 18 1.35 35.30 17.78
N LEU A 19 2.64 35.38 17.47
CA LEU A 19 3.23 34.61 16.38
C LEU A 19 2.92 33.15 16.70
N ALA A 20 1.94 32.57 16.01
CA ALA A 20 1.84 31.13 15.92
C ALA A 20 3.20 30.65 15.39
N ALA A 21 4.00 30.04 16.24
CA ALA A 21 5.26 29.42 15.83
C ALA A 21 4.91 28.42 14.73
N LYS A 22 5.27 28.74 13.48
CA LYS A 22 5.21 27.76 12.40
C LYS A 22 6.21 26.69 12.80
N ALA A 23 5.75 25.46 12.97
CA ALA A 23 6.65 24.34 13.19
C ALA A 23 7.62 24.30 12.00
N GLU A 24 8.91 24.50 12.24
CA GLU A 24 9.95 24.40 11.21
C GLU A 24 10.32 22.92 11.01
N VAL A 25 11.06 22.60 9.94
CA VAL A 25 11.66 21.27 9.79
C VAL A 25 12.63 21.04 10.95
N SER A 26 12.36 20.01 11.74
CA SER A 26 13.17 19.70 12.92
C SER A 26 14.59 19.33 12.52
N ASP A 27 15.56 19.69 13.36
CA ASP A 27 16.99 19.41 13.18
C ASP A 27 17.62 19.91 11.85
N GLY A 28 16.89 20.68 11.04
CA GLY A 28 17.32 21.15 9.72
C GLY A 28 17.43 20.05 8.65
N VAL A 29 16.88 18.86 8.89
CA VAL A 29 16.95 17.69 8.01
C VAL A 29 15.65 16.90 8.06
N VAL A 30 15.19 16.40 6.92
CA VAL A 30 14.09 15.43 6.86
C VAL A 30 14.69 14.03 6.78
N LYS A 31 14.45 13.18 7.78
CA LYS A 31 15.00 11.82 7.82
C LYS A 31 13.92 10.76 7.63
N ILE A 32 14.13 9.93 6.61
CA ILE A 32 13.22 8.87 6.18
C ILE A 32 13.74 7.50 6.64
N GLY A 33 12.94 6.76 7.40
CA GLY A 33 13.23 5.39 7.79
C GLY A 33 12.49 4.39 6.90
N VAL A 34 13.22 3.66 6.05
CA VAL A 34 12.65 2.58 5.23
C VAL A 34 12.71 1.27 6.00
N LEU A 35 11.61 0.92 6.65
CA LEU A 35 11.49 -0.30 7.45
C LEU A 35 10.81 -1.39 6.62
N THR A 36 11.59 -2.33 6.10
CA THR A 36 11.14 -3.27 5.06
C THR A 36 11.65 -4.70 5.32
N ASP A 37 11.15 -5.67 4.54
CA ASP A 37 11.66 -7.04 4.54
C ASP A 37 12.90 -7.13 3.64
N MET A 38 14.10 -7.28 4.20
CA MET A 38 15.33 -7.35 3.38
C MET A 38 15.80 -8.76 3.07
N SER A 39 15.27 -9.77 3.77
CA SER A 39 15.81 -11.13 3.74
C SER A 39 14.75 -12.23 3.67
N GLY A 40 13.49 -11.91 3.93
CA GLY A 40 12.38 -12.84 3.99
C GLY A 40 11.60 -12.98 2.69
N VAL A 41 10.38 -13.52 2.82
CA VAL A 41 9.49 -13.93 1.72
C VAL A 41 9.00 -12.76 0.86
N TYR A 42 9.08 -11.52 1.34
CA TYR A 42 8.66 -10.33 0.60
C TYR A 42 9.83 -9.50 0.06
N SER A 43 11.08 -9.92 0.28
CA SER A 43 12.28 -9.15 -0.06
C SER A 43 12.38 -8.73 -1.53
N ASP A 44 11.88 -9.54 -2.46
CA ASP A 44 11.87 -9.24 -3.89
C ASP A 44 10.82 -8.19 -4.29
N ILE A 45 9.69 -8.14 -3.57
CA ILE A 45 8.59 -7.20 -3.87
C ILE A 45 8.68 -5.91 -3.05
N THR A 46 9.50 -5.89 -1.98
CA THR A 46 9.80 -4.73 -1.12
C THR A 46 11.32 -4.52 -1.01
N GLY A 47 11.93 -4.84 0.13
CA GLY A 47 13.35 -4.94 0.38
C GLY A 47 14.20 -3.79 -0.15
N LYS A 48 15.33 -4.16 -0.78
CA LYS A 48 16.28 -3.20 -1.36
C LYS A 48 15.64 -2.34 -2.45
N GLY A 49 14.63 -2.86 -3.16
CA GLY A 49 13.87 -2.12 -4.16
C GLY A 49 13.10 -0.94 -3.54
N SER A 50 12.53 -1.10 -2.35
CA SER A 50 11.86 0.00 -1.64
C SER A 50 12.83 1.09 -1.17
N VAL A 51 14.04 0.70 -0.75
CA VAL A 51 15.12 1.64 -0.42
C VAL A 51 15.53 2.43 -1.67
N LEU A 52 15.68 1.74 -2.81
CA LEU A 52 15.98 2.37 -4.09
C LEU A 52 14.87 3.33 -4.55
N ALA A 53 13.61 2.91 -4.48
CA ALA A 53 12.46 3.73 -4.83
C ALA A 53 12.40 5.01 -3.97
N THR A 54 12.67 4.90 -2.67
CA THR A 54 12.78 6.04 -1.75
C THR A 54 13.88 7.00 -2.19
N ARG A 55 15.08 6.50 -2.53
CA ARG A 55 16.18 7.36 -3.04
C ARG A 55 15.83 8.05 -4.34
N MET A 56 15.19 7.35 -5.28
CA MET A 56 14.72 7.97 -6.53
C MET A 56 13.71 9.10 -6.28
N ALA A 57 12.81 8.93 -5.31
CA ALA A 57 11.85 9.97 -4.94
C ALA A 57 12.53 11.22 -4.34
N ILE A 58 13.58 11.01 -3.53
CA ILE A 58 14.39 12.08 -2.96
C ILE A 58 15.14 12.82 -4.06
N ASP A 59 15.85 12.10 -4.92
CA ASP A 59 16.61 12.69 -6.04
C ASP A 59 15.70 13.57 -6.91
N ASP A 60 14.52 13.05 -7.26
CA ASP A 60 13.55 13.75 -8.11
C ASP A 60 12.93 14.97 -7.42
N CYS A 61 12.71 14.92 -6.09
CA CYS A 61 12.22 16.10 -5.38
C CYS A 61 13.32 17.17 -5.22
N LEU A 62 14.55 16.78 -4.88
CA LEU A 62 15.68 17.71 -4.73
C LEU A 62 16.00 18.44 -6.04
N ALA A 63 15.78 17.79 -7.18
CA ALA A 63 15.90 18.41 -8.50
C ALA A 63 14.76 19.40 -8.84
N ALA A 64 13.71 19.46 -8.02
CA ALA A 64 12.51 20.26 -8.26
C ALA A 64 11.97 20.90 -6.96
N GLU A 65 10.87 20.40 -6.41
CA GLU A 65 10.13 21.08 -5.33
C GLU A 65 10.89 21.16 -4.00
N CYS A 66 11.83 20.27 -3.77
CA CYS A 66 12.64 20.18 -2.55
C CYS A 66 14.04 20.81 -2.70
N ALA A 67 14.30 21.61 -3.73
CA ALA A 67 15.61 22.21 -3.95
C ALA A 67 16.12 22.96 -2.71
N GLY A 68 17.31 22.58 -2.22
CA GLY A 68 17.95 23.16 -1.03
C GLY A 68 17.56 22.51 0.30
N MET A 69 16.68 21.50 0.31
CA MET A 69 16.43 20.70 1.52
C MET A 69 17.54 19.68 1.77
N THR A 70 17.83 19.41 3.04
CA THR A 70 18.65 18.26 3.45
C THR A 70 17.73 17.08 3.73
N ILE A 71 17.92 15.97 3.01
CA ILE A 71 17.09 14.78 3.16
C ILE A 71 18.01 13.56 3.34
N GLU A 72 17.77 12.79 4.40
CA GLU A 72 18.54 11.60 4.73
C GLU A 72 17.66 10.34 4.75
N THR A 73 18.26 9.19 4.50
CA THR A 73 17.57 7.89 4.56
C THR A 73 18.33 6.90 5.42
N VAL A 74 17.60 6.21 6.31
CA VAL A 74 18.06 5.00 6.99
C VAL A 74 17.17 3.83 6.58
N SER A 75 17.67 2.60 6.68
CA SER A 75 16.90 1.40 6.33
C SER A 75 17.27 0.22 7.21
N ALA A 76 16.31 -0.62 7.55
CA ALA A 76 16.53 -1.82 8.35
C ALA A 76 15.57 -2.95 7.97
N ASP A 77 15.99 -4.17 8.29
CA ASP A 77 15.21 -5.39 8.10
C ASP A 77 14.33 -5.66 9.33
N HIS A 78 13.02 -5.63 9.16
CA HIS A 78 12.09 -5.97 10.22
C HIS A 78 11.87 -7.48 10.39
N GLN A 79 12.42 -8.33 9.50
CA GLN A 79 12.39 -9.80 9.58
C GLN A 79 10.97 -10.39 9.67
N ASN A 80 9.99 -9.69 9.08
CA ASN A 80 8.55 -9.97 9.22
C ASN A 80 8.04 -10.11 10.68
N LYS A 81 8.67 -9.41 11.64
CA LYS A 81 8.36 -9.50 13.07
C LYS A 81 7.97 -8.14 13.66
N ALA A 82 6.79 -8.07 14.28
CA ALA A 82 6.24 -6.80 14.77
C ALA A 82 6.99 -6.23 15.99
N ASP A 83 7.52 -7.10 16.85
CA ASP A 83 8.36 -6.73 17.99
C ASP A 83 9.70 -6.14 17.53
N VAL A 84 10.38 -6.78 16.58
CA VAL A 84 11.63 -6.29 15.96
C VAL A 84 11.38 -4.92 15.30
N ALA A 85 10.32 -4.81 14.50
CA ALA A 85 9.93 -3.56 13.84
C ALA A 85 9.69 -2.42 14.84
N SER A 86 8.99 -2.71 15.95
CA SER A 86 8.65 -1.71 16.97
C SER A 86 9.88 -1.20 17.73
N VAL A 87 10.86 -2.08 17.99
CA VAL A 87 12.13 -1.69 18.62
C VAL A 87 12.91 -0.76 17.70
N ILE A 88 13.07 -1.14 16.41
CA ILE A 88 13.78 -0.33 15.42
C ILE A 88 13.11 1.03 15.25
N ALA A 89 11.78 1.05 15.07
CA ALA A 89 11.02 2.29 14.89
C ALA A 89 11.19 3.24 16.09
N ARG A 90 11.16 2.71 17.32
CA ARG A 90 11.35 3.52 18.52
C ARG A 90 12.77 4.09 18.61
N GLU A 91 13.79 3.29 18.35
CA GLU A 91 15.18 3.76 18.32
C GLU A 91 15.38 4.85 17.26
N TRP A 92 14.88 4.62 16.06
CA TRP A 92 14.94 5.57 14.96
C TRP A 92 14.30 6.91 15.29
N ILE A 93 13.11 6.90 15.88
CA ILE A 93 12.40 8.13 16.23
C ILE A 93 13.09 8.82 17.40
N ASP A 94 13.36 8.10 18.49
CA ASP A 94 13.81 8.72 19.74
C ASP A 94 15.28 9.14 19.68
N GLN A 95 16.13 8.31 19.07
CA GLN A 95 17.59 8.50 19.05
C GLN A 95 18.10 9.03 17.72
N GLN A 96 17.61 8.50 16.60
CA GLN A 96 18.11 8.87 15.28
C GLN A 96 17.33 10.01 14.61
N LYS A 97 16.26 10.50 15.26
CA LYS A 97 15.42 11.61 14.79
C LYS A 97 14.82 11.36 13.41
N VAL A 98 14.25 10.16 13.21
CA VAL A 98 13.49 9.83 12.01
C VAL A 98 12.12 10.52 12.07
N ASP A 99 11.72 11.17 10.97
CA ASP A 99 10.49 11.97 10.85
C ASP A 99 9.34 11.19 10.23
N VAL A 100 9.67 10.26 9.35
CA VAL A 100 8.71 9.46 8.61
C VAL A 100 9.20 8.03 8.43
N LEU A 101 8.30 7.07 8.63
CA LEU A 101 8.52 5.67 8.29
C LEU A 101 7.85 5.33 6.96
N ALA A 102 8.55 4.58 6.12
CA ALA A 102 8.07 4.12 4.83
C ALA A 102 8.17 2.59 4.69
N ASP A 103 7.34 2.03 3.80
CA ASP A 103 7.18 0.59 3.54
C ASP A 103 6.32 -0.12 4.57
N MET A 104 6.90 -0.80 5.56
CA MET A 104 6.16 -1.56 6.57
C MET A 104 5.08 -2.48 5.95
N SER A 105 5.36 -3.08 4.78
CA SER A 105 4.43 -3.91 3.99
C SER A 105 4.23 -5.32 4.57
N ASN A 106 3.78 -5.37 5.83
CA ASN A 106 3.37 -6.59 6.51
C ASN A 106 2.16 -6.28 7.42
N ALA A 107 1.08 -7.03 7.26
CA ALA A 107 -0.19 -6.76 7.95
C ALA A 107 -0.06 -6.72 9.49
N SER A 108 0.85 -7.51 10.08
CA SER A 108 1.09 -7.50 11.52
C SER A 108 1.78 -6.21 11.99
N LEU A 109 2.71 -5.68 11.19
CA LEU A 109 3.40 -4.40 11.49
C LEU A 109 2.46 -3.21 11.32
N GLN A 110 1.59 -3.28 10.31
CA GLN A 110 0.62 -2.25 9.96
C GLN A 110 -0.37 -1.92 11.07
N LEU A 111 -0.67 -2.85 11.97
CA LEU A 111 -1.51 -2.57 13.13
C LEU A 111 -0.71 -2.22 14.39
N ALA A 112 0.57 -2.63 14.45
CA ALA A 112 1.42 -2.43 15.61
C ALA A 112 2.10 -1.05 15.66
N LEU A 113 2.52 -0.51 14.52
CA LEU A 113 3.28 0.74 14.44
C LEU A 113 2.46 2.04 14.50
N PRO A 114 1.23 2.14 13.97
CA PRO A 114 0.48 3.39 13.98
C PRO A 114 0.33 4.04 15.37
N PRO A 115 0.02 3.32 16.46
CA PRO A 115 -0.06 3.92 17.79
C PRO A 115 1.25 4.62 18.21
N LEU A 116 2.41 4.02 17.91
CA LEU A 116 3.72 4.63 18.20
C LEU A 116 3.95 5.89 17.35
N LEU A 117 3.64 5.84 16.05
CA LEU A 117 3.78 6.99 15.16
C LEU A 117 2.92 8.17 15.62
N LYS A 118 1.68 7.92 16.02
CA LYS A 118 0.81 8.93 16.60
C LYS A 118 1.32 9.48 17.93
N GLU A 119 1.75 8.61 18.85
CA GLU A 119 2.34 9.00 20.14
C GLU A 119 3.53 9.95 19.94
N LYS A 120 4.34 9.69 18.92
CA LYS A 120 5.57 10.44 18.64
C LYS A 120 5.41 11.58 17.63
N ASN A 121 4.19 11.85 17.17
CA ASN A 121 3.90 12.83 16.13
C ASN A 121 4.76 12.60 14.86
N ARG A 122 4.69 11.39 14.31
CA ARG A 122 5.41 10.96 13.11
C ARG A 122 4.46 10.47 12.03
N VAL A 123 4.92 10.51 10.78
CA VAL A 123 4.13 10.04 9.63
C VAL A 123 4.52 8.60 9.28
N GLY A 124 3.52 7.80 8.90
CA GLY A 124 3.70 6.47 8.31
C GLY A 124 3.17 6.43 6.89
N LEU A 125 4.04 6.12 5.92
CA LEU A 125 3.73 5.96 4.50
C LEU A 125 3.65 4.47 4.15
N PHE A 126 2.44 3.92 4.12
CA PHE A 126 2.22 2.52 3.81
C PHE A 126 1.87 2.36 2.32
N PRO A 127 2.63 1.59 1.53
CA PRO A 127 2.32 1.41 0.12
C PRO A 127 1.11 0.51 -0.04
N GLY A 128 0.86 -0.44 0.85
CA GLY A 128 -0.41 -1.14 0.90
C GLY A 128 -0.51 -2.07 2.09
N GLY A 129 -1.63 -2.78 2.27
CA GLY A 129 -1.88 -3.44 3.55
C GLY A 129 -3.31 -3.81 3.89
N THR A 130 -3.58 -4.05 5.17
CA THR A 130 -4.95 -4.29 5.67
C THR A 130 -5.86 -3.08 5.43
N ALA A 131 -7.11 -3.31 5.03
CA ALA A 131 -8.11 -2.25 4.89
C ALA A 131 -8.50 -1.60 6.23
N ARG A 132 -8.08 -2.17 7.37
CA ARG A 132 -8.33 -1.61 8.71
C ARG A 132 -7.60 -0.28 8.95
N LEU A 133 -6.45 -0.08 8.31
CA LEU A 133 -5.64 1.15 8.44
C LEU A 133 -6.35 2.41 7.93
N THR A 134 -7.31 2.26 7.02
CA THR A 134 -8.20 3.34 6.58
C THR A 134 -9.65 2.97 6.90
N GLY A 135 -9.82 2.24 8.01
CA GLY A 135 -11.10 1.79 8.52
C GLY A 135 -11.18 1.92 10.03
N ASP A 136 -11.57 0.87 10.72
CA ASP A 136 -11.73 0.86 12.18
C ASP A 136 -10.46 1.23 12.98
N ALA A 137 -9.27 1.00 12.40
CA ALA A 137 -7.98 1.34 12.99
C ALA A 137 -7.36 2.63 12.43
N CYS A 138 -8.14 3.47 11.73
CA CYS A 138 -7.62 4.66 11.06
C CYS A 138 -6.97 5.66 12.02
N GLN A 139 -5.85 6.25 11.56
CA GLN A 139 -5.18 7.36 12.23
C GLN A 139 -4.78 8.40 11.18
N PRO A 140 -5.76 9.07 10.56
CA PRO A 140 -5.55 9.86 9.34
C PRO A 140 -4.65 11.09 9.52
N ASP A 141 -4.38 11.49 10.75
CA ASP A 141 -3.43 12.57 11.08
C ASP A 141 -1.96 12.13 11.07
N HIS A 142 -1.70 10.81 10.95
CA HIS A 142 -0.34 10.24 10.99
C HIS A 142 -0.11 9.18 9.92
N ILE A 143 -1.16 8.56 9.39
CA ILE A 143 -1.06 7.37 8.57
C ILE A 143 -1.72 7.63 7.22
N VAL A 144 -0.97 7.35 6.16
CA VAL A 144 -1.51 7.28 4.81
C VAL A 144 -1.24 5.89 4.23
N GLN A 145 -2.22 5.38 3.49
CA GLN A 145 -2.12 4.11 2.78
C GLN A 145 -2.32 4.36 1.28
N TRP A 146 -1.31 4.01 0.50
CA TRP A 146 -1.07 4.65 -0.79
C TRP A 146 -1.55 3.86 -2.00
N MET A 147 -0.97 2.70 -2.28
CA MET A 147 -1.19 1.95 -3.53
C MET A 147 -2.34 0.93 -3.43
N TRP A 148 -2.48 0.21 -2.32
CA TRP A 148 -3.52 -0.83 -2.23
C TRP A 148 -3.95 -1.15 -0.80
N ASP A 149 -5.09 -1.84 -0.67
CA ASP A 149 -5.48 -2.59 0.52
C ASP A 149 -6.13 -3.93 0.17
N THR A 150 -6.44 -4.73 1.19
CA THR A 150 -7.15 -6.00 1.00
C THR A 150 -8.51 -5.83 0.33
N TYR A 151 -9.20 -4.71 0.56
CA TYR A 151 -10.51 -4.46 -0.03
C TYR A 151 -10.41 -4.26 -1.54
N VAL A 152 -9.50 -3.40 -2.02
CA VAL A 152 -9.36 -3.15 -3.46
C VAL A 152 -8.84 -4.38 -4.21
N GLN A 153 -7.99 -5.19 -3.57
CA GLN A 153 -7.52 -6.45 -4.14
C GLN A 153 -8.65 -7.46 -4.37
N VAL A 154 -9.65 -7.49 -3.49
CA VAL A 154 -10.81 -8.37 -3.66
C VAL A 154 -11.87 -7.74 -4.55
N SER A 155 -12.23 -6.49 -4.30
CA SER A 155 -13.32 -5.82 -5.01
C SER A 155 -13.03 -5.66 -6.49
N GLY A 156 -11.78 -5.44 -6.91
CA GLY A 156 -11.44 -5.33 -8.32
C GLY A 156 -11.75 -6.60 -9.11
N VAL A 157 -11.30 -7.76 -8.63
CA VAL A 157 -11.61 -9.06 -9.28
C VAL A 157 -13.06 -9.46 -9.07
N ALA A 158 -13.68 -9.16 -7.92
CA ALA A 158 -15.09 -9.44 -7.67
C ALA A 158 -16.01 -8.57 -8.55
N ASN A 159 -15.64 -7.31 -8.83
CA ASN A 159 -16.35 -6.44 -9.76
C ASN A 159 -16.31 -6.99 -11.19
N ALA A 160 -15.16 -7.55 -11.60
CA ALA A 160 -14.97 -8.06 -12.95
C ALA A 160 -15.55 -9.47 -13.18
N LEU A 161 -15.48 -10.34 -12.17
CA LEU A 161 -15.76 -11.77 -12.34
C LEU A 161 -17.06 -12.26 -11.67
N THR A 162 -17.55 -11.59 -10.63
CA THR A 162 -18.76 -12.03 -9.93
C THR A 162 -20.00 -11.67 -10.72
N LYS A 163 -20.74 -12.70 -11.12
CA LYS A 163 -22.09 -12.60 -11.68
C LYS A 163 -23.09 -13.22 -10.70
N PRO A 164 -24.38 -12.85 -10.74
CA PRO A 164 -25.40 -13.54 -9.97
C PRO A 164 -25.32 -15.06 -10.19
N GLY A 165 -25.23 -15.81 -9.09
CA GLY A 165 -25.09 -17.27 -9.08
C GLY A 165 -23.66 -17.81 -9.19
N SER A 166 -22.67 -16.99 -9.57
CA SER A 166 -21.26 -17.41 -9.67
C SER A 166 -20.73 -17.93 -8.33
N LYS A 167 -19.95 -19.00 -8.36
CA LYS A 167 -19.49 -19.72 -7.17
C LYS A 167 -18.01 -19.50 -6.91
N TRP A 168 -17.68 -19.06 -5.70
CA TRP A 168 -16.31 -18.77 -5.27
C TRP A 168 -15.85 -19.73 -4.17
N TYR A 169 -14.62 -20.21 -4.26
CA TYR A 169 -13.95 -20.97 -3.21
C TYR A 169 -12.52 -20.49 -3.03
N LEU A 170 -12.06 -20.42 -1.78
CA LEU A 170 -10.76 -19.84 -1.45
C LEU A 170 -9.74 -20.88 -0.96
N VAL A 171 -8.47 -20.64 -1.27
CA VAL A 171 -7.31 -21.25 -0.61
C VAL A 171 -6.62 -20.15 0.18
N THR A 172 -6.65 -20.23 1.51
CA THR A 172 -6.37 -19.10 2.39
C THR A 172 -5.17 -19.34 3.30
N ALA A 173 -4.23 -18.39 3.33
CA ALA A 173 -3.12 -18.42 4.27
C ALA A 173 -3.62 -18.15 5.70
N ASN A 174 -3.21 -18.97 6.67
CA ASN A 174 -3.69 -18.88 8.04
C ASN A 174 -2.97 -17.80 8.87
N TYR A 175 -3.09 -16.54 8.44
CA TYR A 175 -2.64 -15.35 9.18
C TYR A 175 -3.49 -14.13 8.79
N ALA A 176 -3.19 -12.97 9.38
CA ALA A 176 -3.99 -11.76 9.27
C ALA A 176 -4.37 -11.34 7.83
N LEU A 177 -3.45 -11.43 6.85
CA LEU A 177 -3.76 -11.07 5.46
C LEU A 177 -4.81 -12.01 4.86
N GLY A 178 -4.58 -13.32 4.94
CA GLY A 178 -5.46 -14.32 4.36
C GLY A 178 -6.86 -14.28 4.98
N HIS A 179 -6.94 -14.12 6.31
CA HIS A 179 -8.23 -13.97 7.00
C HIS A 179 -8.99 -12.72 6.53
N GLN A 180 -8.30 -11.60 6.29
CA GLN A 180 -8.94 -10.38 5.81
C GLN A 180 -9.42 -10.53 4.36
N LEU A 181 -8.61 -11.11 3.47
CA LEU A 181 -9.01 -11.40 2.09
C LEU A 181 -10.22 -12.35 2.04
N GLU A 182 -10.27 -13.37 2.91
CA GLU A 182 -11.41 -14.29 3.02
C GLU A 182 -12.69 -13.55 3.44
N ALA A 183 -12.60 -12.68 4.47
CA ALA A 183 -13.72 -11.89 4.97
C ALA A 183 -14.24 -10.88 3.94
N ASP A 184 -13.32 -10.17 3.27
CA ASP A 184 -13.64 -9.21 2.20
C ASP A 184 -14.30 -9.94 1.02
N THR A 185 -13.82 -11.13 0.64
CA THR A 185 -14.40 -11.96 -0.43
C THR A 185 -15.81 -12.37 -0.09
N LYS A 186 -16.04 -12.95 1.10
CA LYS A 186 -17.37 -13.38 1.52
C LYS A 186 -18.38 -12.24 1.43
N THR A 187 -18.00 -11.05 1.90
CA THR A 187 -18.86 -9.86 1.88
C THR A 187 -19.14 -9.40 0.45
N LEU A 188 -18.10 -9.18 -0.36
CA LEU A 188 -18.23 -8.55 -1.68
C LEU A 188 -18.85 -9.47 -2.73
N VAL A 189 -18.54 -10.77 -2.69
CA VAL A 189 -19.14 -11.75 -3.59
C VAL A 189 -20.63 -11.91 -3.29
N THR A 190 -21.01 -12.02 -2.02
CA THR A 190 -22.42 -12.14 -1.61
C THR A 190 -23.22 -10.89 -1.98
N ALA A 191 -22.66 -9.70 -1.75
CA ALA A 191 -23.31 -8.44 -2.11
C ALA A 191 -23.60 -8.30 -3.62
N LYS A 192 -22.85 -9.01 -4.47
CA LYS A 192 -23.04 -9.06 -5.93
C LYS A 192 -23.92 -10.22 -6.41
N GLY A 193 -24.55 -10.96 -5.48
CA GLY A 193 -25.38 -12.11 -5.79
C GLY A 193 -24.58 -13.37 -6.16
N GLY A 194 -23.27 -13.39 -5.91
CA GLY A 194 -22.45 -14.61 -5.99
C GLY A 194 -22.60 -15.48 -4.74
N ASN A 195 -22.13 -16.72 -4.83
CA ASN A 195 -22.16 -17.72 -3.79
C ASN A 195 -20.74 -17.98 -3.25
N TYR A 196 -20.50 -17.62 -1.99
CA TYR A 196 -19.29 -18.04 -1.27
C TYR A 196 -19.47 -19.49 -0.78
N LEU A 197 -18.76 -20.42 -1.41
CA LEU A 197 -18.87 -21.86 -1.10
C LEU A 197 -18.03 -22.28 0.11
N GLY A 198 -16.99 -21.52 0.43
CA GLY A 198 -16.09 -21.81 1.55
C GLY A 198 -14.63 -21.51 1.26
N SER A 199 -13.77 -21.97 2.17
CA SER A 199 -12.33 -21.78 2.14
C SER A 199 -11.62 -22.97 2.79
N VAL A 200 -10.47 -23.33 2.24
CA VAL A 200 -9.53 -24.26 2.87
C VAL A 200 -8.26 -23.51 3.26
N ARG A 201 -7.73 -23.78 4.46
CA ARG A 201 -6.58 -23.05 5.00
C ARG A 201 -5.27 -23.81 4.86
N HIS A 202 -4.17 -23.06 4.76
CA HIS A 202 -2.79 -23.56 4.85
C HIS A 202 -1.96 -22.76 5.85
N ALA A 203 -0.89 -23.36 6.38
CA ALA A 203 0.07 -22.67 7.24
C ALA A 203 0.87 -21.61 6.45
N PHE A 204 1.40 -20.60 7.14
CA PHE A 204 2.29 -19.59 6.56
C PHE A 204 3.70 -19.71 7.17
N PRO A 205 4.77 -19.78 6.36
CA PRO A 205 4.77 -19.92 4.90
C PRO A 205 4.39 -21.36 4.45
N ALA A 206 3.90 -21.50 3.22
CA ALA A 206 3.61 -22.79 2.59
C ALA A 206 4.60 -23.12 1.47
N THR A 207 5.00 -24.39 1.38
CA THR A 207 5.78 -24.93 0.26
C THR A 207 5.02 -25.93 -0.58
N GLU A 208 3.89 -26.45 -0.08
CA GLU A 208 3.05 -27.47 -0.73
C GLU A 208 1.57 -27.15 -0.52
N LEU A 209 0.78 -27.11 -1.60
CA LEU A 209 -0.64 -26.72 -1.58
C LEU A 209 -1.57 -27.72 -2.29
N SER A 210 -1.08 -28.92 -2.59
CA SER A 210 -1.77 -29.92 -3.43
C SER A 210 -3.13 -30.33 -2.86
N SER A 211 -3.23 -30.64 -1.56
CA SER A 211 -4.49 -31.06 -0.94
C SER A 211 -5.50 -29.92 -0.86
N GLN A 212 -5.05 -28.70 -0.58
CA GLN A 212 -5.89 -27.51 -0.57
C GLN A 212 -6.46 -27.20 -1.96
N LEU A 213 -5.63 -27.27 -2.99
CA LEU A 213 -6.04 -27.00 -4.36
C LEU A 213 -6.99 -28.06 -4.93
N LEU A 214 -6.76 -29.35 -4.63
CA LEU A 214 -7.70 -30.42 -4.99
C LEU A 214 -9.05 -30.27 -4.27
N THR A 215 -9.02 -29.87 -2.99
CA THR A 215 -10.25 -29.54 -2.24
C THR A 215 -11.01 -28.38 -2.90
N ALA A 216 -10.30 -27.33 -3.30
CA ALA A 216 -10.89 -26.19 -3.99
C ALA A 216 -11.44 -26.58 -5.38
N GLN A 217 -10.73 -27.41 -6.14
CA GLN A 217 -11.17 -27.94 -7.43
C GLN A 217 -12.49 -28.74 -7.29
N GLY A 218 -12.55 -29.65 -6.31
CA GLY A 218 -13.71 -30.48 -6.02
C GLY A 218 -14.91 -29.74 -5.43
N SER A 219 -14.78 -28.47 -5.06
CA SER A 219 -15.87 -27.65 -4.50
C SER A 219 -16.99 -27.33 -5.49
N GLY A 220 -16.72 -27.47 -6.80
CA GLY A 220 -17.64 -27.06 -7.86
C GLY A 220 -17.75 -25.53 -8.02
N ALA A 221 -16.76 -24.78 -7.52
CA ALA A 221 -16.65 -23.34 -7.74
C ALA A 221 -16.32 -23.01 -9.20
N ASP A 222 -16.85 -21.88 -9.69
CA ASP A 222 -16.45 -21.30 -10.97
C ASP A 222 -15.11 -20.57 -10.84
N ILE A 223 -14.83 -20.05 -9.63
CA ILE A 223 -13.65 -19.24 -9.34
C ILE A 223 -12.96 -19.80 -8.09
N ILE A 224 -11.69 -20.15 -8.25
CA ILE A 224 -10.79 -20.55 -7.17
C ILE A 224 -9.83 -19.39 -6.94
N ALA A 225 -9.87 -18.80 -5.74
CA ALA A 225 -9.06 -17.64 -5.41
C ALA A 225 -7.99 -17.96 -4.36
N LEU A 226 -6.76 -17.56 -4.63
CA LEU A 226 -5.64 -17.64 -3.70
C LEU A 226 -5.66 -16.40 -2.80
N ALA A 227 -5.99 -16.60 -1.52
CA ALA A 227 -5.98 -15.59 -0.46
C ALA A 227 -4.67 -15.68 0.34
N ASN A 228 -3.58 -15.43 -0.37
CA ASN A 228 -2.20 -15.44 0.11
C ASN A 228 -1.35 -14.46 -0.74
N ALA A 229 -0.02 -14.45 -0.56
CA ALA A 229 0.89 -13.56 -1.27
C ALA A 229 2.28 -14.20 -1.44
N GLY A 230 3.09 -13.68 -2.37
CA GLY A 230 4.52 -14.02 -2.51
C GLY A 230 4.75 -15.51 -2.75
N GLY A 231 5.68 -16.10 -1.97
CA GLY A 231 6.04 -17.51 -2.08
C GLY A 231 4.86 -18.49 -2.05
N ASP A 232 3.85 -18.23 -1.23
CA ASP A 232 2.65 -19.07 -1.12
C ASP A 232 1.80 -19.00 -2.40
N THR A 233 1.73 -17.82 -3.03
CA THR A 233 1.05 -17.62 -4.32
C THR A 233 1.82 -18.31 -5.45
N ILE A 234 3.15 -18.20 -5.46
CA ILE A 234 4.02 -18.89 -6.42
C ILE A 234 3.82 -20.41 -6.33
N ALA A 235 3.86 -20.98 -5.11
CA ALA A 235 3.60 -22.40 -4.88
C ALA A 235 2.19 -22.78 -5.34
N GLY A 236 1.18 -21.97 -4.97
CA GLY A 236 -0.22 -22.21 -5.32
C GLY A 236 -0.46 -22.24 -6.82
N ILE A 237 0.13 -21.33 -7.59
CA ILE A 237 -0.04 -21.29 -9.05
C ILE A 237 0.68 -22.47 -9.72
N LYS A 238 1.90 -22.81 -9.27
CA LYS A 238 2.63 -23.98 -9.80
C LYS A 238 1.81 -25.26 -9.59
N THR A 239 1.38 -25.51 -8.35
CA THR A 239 0.55 -26.67 -8.02
C THR A 239 -0.79 -26.64 -8.77
N ALA A 240 -1.44 -25.48 -8.91
CA ALA A 240 -2.69 -25.36 -9.66
C ALA A 240 -2.49 -25.77 -11.13
N ARG A 241 -1.38 -25.37 -11.74
CA ARG A 241 -1.01 -25.78 -13.11
C ARG A 241 -0.86 -27.29 -13.22
N ASP A 242 -0.11 -27.91 -12.30
CA ASP A 242 0.20 -29.34 -12.32
C ASP A 242 -1.07 -30.21 -12.22
N PHE A 243 -2.08 -29.76 -11.46
CA PHE A 243 -3.36 -30.47 -11.28
C PHE A 243 -4.49 -29.98 -12.21
N GLY A 244 -4.20 -29.06 -13.14
CA GLY A 244 -5.24 -28.51 -14.03
C GLY A 244 -6.28 -27.63 -13.33
N VAL A 245 -6.01 -27.15 -12.12
CA VAL A 245 -6.90 -26.27 -11.36
C VAL A 245 -6.96 -24.90 -12.04
N GLY A 246 -8.17 -24.40 -12.28
CA GLY A 246 -8.37 -23.16 -13.02
C GLY A 246 -8.12 -23.27 -14.53
N GLN A 247 -8.03 -24.50 -15.05
CA GLN A 247 -8.11 -24.78 -16.49
C GLN A 247 -9.56 -25.15 -16.87
N GLY A 248 -9.97 -24.80 -18.09
CA GLY A 248 -11.33 -25.07 -18.58
C GLY A 248 -12.36 -24.08 -18.02
N ALA A 249 -13.40 -24.59 -17.37
CA ALA A 249 -14.52 -23.79 -16.89
C ALA A 249 -14.23 -23.03 -15.58
N GLN A 250 -13.32 -23.54 -14.74
CA GLN A 250 -12.89 -22.87 -13.51
C GLN A 250 -11.84 -21.81 -13.83
N LYS A 251 -11.88 -20.68 -13.14
CA LYS A 251 -10.87 -19.62 -13.22
C LYS A 251 -10.01 -19.60 -11.97
N LEU A 252 -8.71 -19.41 -12.15
CA LEU A 252 -7.77 -19.13 -11.06
C LEU A 252 -7.63 -17.61 -10.87
N VAL A 253 -7.83 -17.15 -9.64
CA VAL A 253 -7.60 -15.77 -9.21
C VAL A 253 -6.49 -15.75 -8.18
N ALA A 254 -5.58 -14.79 -8.29
CA ALA A 254 -4.63 -14.47 -7.23
C ALA A 254 -4.90 -13.04 -6.74
N PHE A 255 -5.36 -12.88 -5.50
CA PHE A 255 -5.68 -11.56 -4.95
C PHE A 255 -4.43 -10.70 -4.77
N PHE A 256 -3.28 -11.33 -4.53
CA PHE A 256 -2.01 -10.64 -4.45
C PHE A 256 -0.97 -11.38 -5.29
N MET A 257 -0.75 -10.89 -6.50
CA MET A 257 0.29 -11.38 -7.40
C MET A 257 0.95 -10.19 -8.08
N THR A 258 2.27 -10.22 -8.12
CA THR A 258 3.10 -9.20 -8.75
C THR A 258 3.78 -9.76 -9.99
N VAL A 259 4.35 -8.87 -10.81
CA VAL A 259 5.13 -9.27 -11.99
C VAL A 259 6.35 -10.13 -11.62
N MET A 260 6.86 -9.99 -10.38
CA MET A 260 7.96 -10.79 -9.83
C MET A 260 7.52 -12.25 -9.58
N ASP A 261 6.29 -12.43 -9.09
CA ASP A 261 5.74 -13.78 -8.87
C ASP A 261 5.57 -14.50 -10.21
N VAL A 262 5.08 -13.79 -11.24
CA VAL A 262 4.98 -14.36 -12.59
C VAL A 262 6.34 -14.66 -13.18
N LYS A 263 7.38 -13.85 -12.93
CA LYS A 263 8.75 -14.17 -13.32
C LYS A 263 9.23 -15.49 -12.71
N SER A 264 8.91 -15.72 -11.44
CA SER A 264 9.30 -16.91 -10.67
C SER A 264 8.52 -18.18 -11.03
N VAL A 265 7.26 -18.03 -11.47
CA VAL A 265 6.44 -19.15 -11.96
C VAL A 265 6.71 -19.45 -13.44
N GLY A 266 6.91 -18.42 -14.25
CA GLY A 266 6.92 -18.46 -15.71
C GLY A 266 5.51 -18.39 -16.31
N LEU A 267 5.41 -17.81 -17.51
CA LEU A 267 4.12 -17.65 -18.22
C LEU A 267 3.41 -18.98 -18.45
N GLN A 268 4.15 -20.06 -18.72
CA GLN A 268 3.54 -21.37 -18.93
C GLN A 268 2.72 -21.82 -17.72
N GLY A 269 3.23 -21.58 -16.51
CA GLY A 269 2.55 -21.90 -15.25
C GLY A 269 1.43 -20.93 -14.93
N ALA A 270 1.69 -19.63 -15.06
CA ALA A 270 0.80 -18.57 -14.60
C ALA A 270 -0.26 -18.10 -15.62
N GLN A 271 -0.18 -18.50 -16.90
CA GLN A 271 -1.08 -18.02 -17.94
C GLN A 271 -2.56 -18.18 -17.59
N GLY A 272 -3.34 -17.15 -17.90
CA GLY A 272 -4.78 -17.11 -17.66
C GLY A 272 -5.19 -16.74 -16.23
N THR A 273 -4.26 -16.76 -15.26
CA THR A 273 -4.53 -16.29 -13.89
C THR A 273 -4.94 -14.82 -13.91
N VAL A 274 -6.05 -14.52 -13.23
CA VAL A 274 -6.57 -13.15 -13.09
C VAL A 274 -6.07 -12.57 -11.78
N LEU A 275 -5.67 -11.30 -11.81
CA LEU A 275 -5.24 -10.54 -10.65
C LEU A 275 -5.77 -9.10 -10.73
N THR A 276 -5.58 -8.37 -9.65
CA THR A 276 -5.66 -6.91 -9.65
C THR A 276 -4.36 -6.31 -9.15
N GLU A 277 -4.01 -5.13 -9.66
CA GLU A 277 -2.82 -4.42 -9.21
C GLU A 277 -3.01 -2.91 -9.39
N GLY A 278 -2.37 -2.11 -8.53
CA GLY A 278 -2.43 -0.64 -8.60
C GLY A 278 -1.45 -0.01 -9.59
N PHE A 279 -0.51 -0.80 -10.09
CA PHE A 279 0.55 -0.36 -10.98
C PHE A 279 1.08 -1.53 -11.80
N TYR A 280 1.35 -1.30 -13.08
CA TYR A 280 2.11 -2.21 -13.92
C TYR A 280 3.16 -1.44 -14.71
N TRP A 281 4.40 -1.95 -14.75
CA TRP A 281 5.53 -1.25 -15.36
C TRP A 281 5.28 -0.86 -16.82
N ASN A 282 4.55 -1.71 -17.56
CA ASN A 282 4.25 -1.52 -18.98
C ASN A 282 2.81 -1.04 -19.26
N LEU A 283 2.17 -0.38 -18.30
CA LEU A 283 0.80 0.11 -18.46
C LEU A 283 0.71 1.21 -19.53
N ASP A 284 1.57 2.23 -19.45
CA ASP A 284 1.64 3.34 -20.40
C ASP A 284 3.08 3.89 -20.52
N ASP A 285 3.28 4.94 -21.32
CA ASP A 285 4.62 5.52 -21.55
C ASP A 285 5.26 6.08 -20.27
N ARG A 286 4.44 6.59 -19.34
CA ARG A 286 4.93 7.17 -18.09
C ARG A 286 5.35 6.08 -17.13
N THR A 287 4.56 5.01 -16.97
CA THR A 287 4.97 3.87 -16.15
C THR A 287 6.23 3.21 -16.71
N ARG A 288 6.35 3.13 -18.05
CA ARG A 288 7.57 2.62 -18.71
C ARG A 288 8.78 3.47 -18.37
N ALA A 289 8.71 4.78 -18.54
CA ALA A 289 9.82 5.70 -18.27
C ALA A 289 10.31 5.62 -16.81
N PHE A 290 9.40 5.60 -15.84
CA PHE A 290 9.76 5.39 -14.43
C PHE A 290 10.43 4.02 -14.22
N SER A 291 9.84 2.98 -14.78
CA SER A 291 10.28 1.60 -14.58
C SER A 291 11.64 1.30 -15.21
N GLU A 292 11.98 1.94 -16.33
CA GLU A 292 13.29 1.83 -16.96
C GLU A 292 14.39 2.41 -16.08
N ARG A 293 14.16 3.58 -15.47
CA ARG A 293 15.10 4.18 -14.50
C ARG A 293 15.31 3.27 -13.29
N PHE A 294 14.23 2.69 -12.77
CA PHE A 294 14.30 1.75 -11.66
C PHE A 294 15.07 0.49 -12.05
N LYS A 295 14.72 -0.13 -13.19
CA LYS A 295 15.35 -1.35 -13.70
C LYS A 295 16.84 -1.18 -13.97
N ALA A 296 17.26 -0.02 -14.45
CA ALA A 296 18.68 0.27 -14.67
C ALA A 296 19.51 0.21 -13.37
N LYS A 297 18.90 0.49 -12.21
CA LYS A 297 19.57 0.45 -10.89
C LYS A 297 19.30 -0.85 -10.12
N ASN A 298 18.15 -1.49 -10.32
CA ASN A 298 17.72 -2.68 -9.58
C ASN A 298 17.99 -4.01 -10.30
N GLY A 299 18.11 -3.99 -11.62
CA GLY A 299 18.17 -5.18 -12.49
C GLY A 299 16.81 -5.78 -12.86
N THR A 300 15.74 -5.45 -12.13
CA THR A 300 14.36 -5.89 -12.40
C THR A 300 13.40 -4.69 -12.49
N VAL A 301 12.24 -4.88 -13.12
CA VAL A 301 11.17 -3.86 -13.09
C VAL A 301 10.62 -3.69 -11.67
N PRO A 302 10.05 -2.53 -11.31
CA PRO A 302 9.48 -2.31 -9.99
C PRO A 302 8.19 -3.12 -9.78
N SER A 303 7.96 -3.57 -8.55
CA SER A 303 6.64 -4.02 -8.09
C SER A 303 5.70 -2.81 -7.90
N ALA A 304 4.40 -3.05 -7.74
CA ALA A 304 3.48 -2.00 -7.32
C ALA A 304 3.82 -1.40 -5.95
N ILE A 305 4.48 -2.17 -5.06
CA ILE A 305 4.94 -1.65 -3.78
C ILE A 305 6.11 -0.68 -3.97
N HIS A 306 7.11 -1.03 -4.78
CA HIS A 306 8.24 -0.13 -5.09
C HIS A 306 7.74 1.19 -5.69
N ALA A 307 6.83 1.10 -6.67
CA ALA A 307 6.24 2.26 -7.31
C ALA A 307 5.42 3.11 -6.32
N GLY A 308 4.67 2.44 -5.42
CA GLY A 308 3.89 3.09 -4.37
C GLY A 308 4.76 3.84 -3.36
N ILE A 309 5.90 3.29 -2.98
CA ILE A 309 6.87 3.96 -2.11
C ILE A 309 7.48 5.18 -2.77
N TYR A 310 7.90 5.07 -4.03
CA TYR A 310 8.39 6.23 -4.78
C TYR A 310 7.35 7.35 -4.78
N SER A 311 6.10 7.03 -5.14
CA SER A 311 4.99 7.98 -5.23
C SER A 311 4.66 8.62 -3.87
N ALA A 312 4.50 7.80 -2.81
CA ALA A 312 4.18 8.27 -1.47
C ALA A 312 5.27 9.16 -0.88
N VAL A 313 6.54 8.75 -1.00
CA VAL A 313 7.68 9.53 -0.48
C VAL A 313 7.81 10.85 -1.23
N ARG A 314 7.73 10.83 -2.57
CA ARG A 314 7.81 12.06 -3.37
C ARG A 314 6.69 13.03 -2.99
N HIS A 315 5.47 12.53 -2.81
CA HIS A 315 4.33 13.36 -2.41
C HIS A 315 4.47 13.92 -1.00
N TYR A 316 4.94 13.11 -0.05
CA TYR A 316 5.25 13.56 1.31
C TYR A 316 6.30 14.68 1.31
N LEU A 317 7.39 14.51 0.57
CA LEU A 317 8.47 15.50 0.50
C LEU A 317 8.01 16.82 -0.13
N LYS A 318 7.18 16.76 -1.19
CA LYS A 318 6.53 17.96 -1.76
C LYS A 318 5.67 18.69 -0.74
N ALA A 319 4.93 17.96 0.09
CA ALA A 319 4.13 18.54 1.14
C ALA A 319 5.00 19.20 2.21
N VAL A 320 6.05 18.53 2.69
CA VAL A 320 7.05 19.11 3.63
C VAL A 320 7.66 20.39 3.07
N ALA A 321 8.10 20.39 1.81
CA ALA A 321 8.66 21.57 1.15
C ALA A 321 7.65 22.75 1.11
N ALA A 322 6.38 22.44 0.84
CA ALA A 322 5.32 23.44 0.77
C ALA A 322 4.93 24.03 2.13
N VAL A 323 4.90 23.22 3.20
CA VAL A 323 4.59 23.71 4.56
C VAL A 323 5.82 24.21 5.31
N LYS A 324 7.03 23.86 4.86
CA LYS A 324 8.31 24.13 5.54
C LYS A 324 8.35 23.57 6.96
N SER A 325 7.77 22.39 7.12
CA SER A 325 7.55 21.71 8.40
C SER A 325 7.53 20.21 8.20
N ASP A 326 8.00 19.45 9.18
CA ASP A 326 7.85 18.01 9.28
C ASP A 326 6.77 17.58 10.30
N ASP A 327 5.97 18.53 10.82
CA ASP A 327 4.83 18.21 11.70
C ASP A 327 3.82 17.32 10.96
N ALA A 328 3.51 16.16 11.55
CA ALA A 328 2.73 15.12 10.89
C ALA A 328 1.36 15.62 10.40
N LYS A 329 0.66 16.39 11.22
CA LYS A 329 -0.67 16.91 10.88
C LYS A 329 -0.61 17.96 9.79
N ALA A 330 0.32 18.91 9.90
CA ALA A 330 0.52 19.93 8.87
C ALA A 330 0.91 19.32 7.53
N VAL A 331 1.82 18.35 7.53
CA VAL A 331 2.25 17.67 6.32
C VAL A 331 1.12 16.86 5.71
N ILE A 332 0.39 16.03 6.47
CA ILE A 332 -0.70 15.23 5.90
C ILE A 332 -1.87 16.11 5.43
N ALA A 333 -2.20 17.18 6.16
CA ALA A 333 -3.15 18.16 5.66
C ALA A 333 -2.72 18.70 4.30
N LYS A 334 -1.42 19.04 4.15
CA LYS A 334 -0.90 19.50 2.87
C LYS A 334 -0.90 18.42 1.78
N MET A 335 -0.59 17.17 2.13
CA MET A 335 -0.67 16.04 1.20
C MET A 335 -2.09 15.85 0.64
N ARG A 336 -3.15 16.18 1.41
CA ARG A 336 -4.53 16.16 0.92
C ARG A 336 -4.86 17.32 -0.02
N GLU A 337 -4.25 18.47 0.20
CA GLU A 337 -4.50 19.68 -0.60
C GLU A 337 -3.82 19.63 -1.97
N ILE A 338 -2.56 19.17 -2.02
CA ILE A 338 -1.78 19.21 -3.26
C ILE A 338 -2.18 18.05 -4.19
N PRO A 339 -2.31 18.29 -5.52
CA PRO A 339 -2.60 17.23 -6.48
C PRO A 339 -1.54 16.13 -6.46
N ILE A 340 -1.98 14.87 -6.59
CA ILE A 340 -1.11 13.71 -6.74
C ILE A 340 -0.87 13.49 -8.24
N GLU A 341 0.27 14.00 -8.72
CA GLU A 341 0.69 13.90 -10.12
C GLU A 341 2.10 13.33 -10.20
N ASP A 342 2.20 12.07 -10.62
CA ASP A 342 3.46 11.38 -10.88
C ASP A 342 3.30 10.31 -11.96
N ASP A 343 4.40 9.67 -12.35
CA ASP A 343 4.43 8.70 -13.45
C ASP A 343 3.88 7.32 -13.06
N VAL A 344 3.56 7.11 -11.78
CA VAL A 344 3.12 5.84 -11.21
C VAL A 344 1.60 5.73 -11.20
N VAL A 345 0.88 6.71 -10.65
CA VAL A 345 -0.57 6.61 -10.40
C VAL A 345 -1.41 7.49 -11.33
N ARG A 346 -2.69 7.13 -11.53
CA ARG A 346 -3.66 7.86 -12.37
C ARG A 346 -4.89 8.21 -11.55
N ASN A 347 -5.44 9.41 -11.78
CA ASN A 347 -6.67 9.88 -11.12
C ASN A 347 -6.61 9.78 -9.58
N ALA A 348 -5.45 10.08 -9.01
CA ALA A 348 -5.16 9.88 -7.61
C ALA A 348 -5.67 11.01 -6.71
N LYS A 349 -6.19 10.66 -5.54
CA LYS A 349 -6.61 11.59 -4.48
C LYS A 349 -6.39 10.99 -3.11
N LEU A 350 -5.80 11.75 -2.19
CA LEU A 350 -5.74 11.39 -0.77
C LEU A 350 -7.04 11.78 -0.05
N ARG A 351 -7.73 10.81 0.53
CA ARG A 351 -8.98 10.98 1.26
C ARG A 351 -8.75 11.34 2.74
N GLU A 352 -9.83 11.76 3.39
CA GLU A 352 -9.82 12.14 4.80
C GLU A 352 -9.51 10.98 5.75
N ASP A 353 -9.80 9.73 5.38
CA ASP A 353 -9.50 8.51 6.16
C ASP A 353 -8.03 8.05 6.04
N GLY A 354 -7.20 8.79 5.29
CA GLY A 354 -5.81 8.42 5.01
C GLY A 354 -5.64 7.47 3.82
N ARG A 355 -6.71 7.08 3.11
CA ARG A 355 -6.62 6.29 1.89
C ARG A 355 -6.30 7.18 0.69
N MET A 356 -5.22 6.89 -0.02
CA MET A 356 -5.06 7.37 -1.39
C MET A 356 -5.86 6.45 -2.32
N VAL A 357 -6.83 7.02 -3.03
CA VAL A 357 -7.62 6.34 -4.06
C VAL A 357 -7.13 6.75 -5.43
N HIS A 358 -7.06 5.81 -6.35
CA HIS A 358 -6.59 6.02 -7.72
C HIS A 358 -7.20 4.95 -8.64
N ASP A 359 -7.02 5.06 -9.94
CA ASP A 359 -7.45 3.99 -10.84
C ASP A 359 -6.72 2.69 -10.52
N PHE A 360 -7.48 1.60 -10.46
CA PHE A 360 -6.99 0.26 -10.18
C PHE A 360 -7.26 -0.65 -11.38
N TYR A 361 -6.44 -1.69 -11.55
CA TYR A 361 -6.45 -2.45 -12.79
C TYR A 361 -6.74 -3.92 -12.54
N VAL A 362 -7.51 -4.52 -13.44
CA VAL A 362 -7.68 -5.98 -13.53
C VAL A 362 -6.78 -6.45 -14.66
N PHE A 363 -5.90 -7.39 -14.36
CA PHE A 363 -5.00 -8.00 -15.33
C PHE A 363 -5.27 -9.49 -15.47
N GLN A 364 -4.89 -10.02 -16.62
CA GLN A 364 -4.76 -11.45 -16.84
C GLN A 364 -3.33 -11.75 -17.28
N VAL A 365 -2.74 -12.80 -16.71
CA VAL A 365 -1.42 -13.26 -17.14
C VAL A 365 -1.49 -13.77 -18.58
N LYS A 366 -0.62 -13.23 -19.42
CA LYS A 366 -0.45 -13.58 -20.83
C LYS A 366 -0.15 -15.06 -21.02
N LYS A 367 -0.54 -15.58 -22.17
CA LYS A 367 0.05 -16.83 -22.67
C LYS A 367 1.49 -16.58 -23.14
N PRO A 368 2.37 -17.59 -23.14
CA PRO A 368 3.74 -17.42 -23.63
C PRO A 368 3.84 -16.77 -25.02
N GLU A 369 2.96 -17.16 -25.94
CA GLU A 369 2.90 -16.64 -27.32
C GLU A 369 2.44 -15.18 -27.45
N GLU A 370 1.85 -14.60 -26.39
CA GLU A 370 1.40 -13.20 -26.36
C GLU A 370 2.48 -12.25 -25.84
N SER A 371 3.53 -12.79 -25.20
CA SER A 371 4.60 -12.00 -24.60
C SER A 371 5.58 -11.50 -25.65
N LYS A 372 5.86 -10.19 -25.63
CA LYS A 372 6.76 -9.52 -26.59
C LYS A 372 8.17 -9.33 -26.06
N GLY A 373 8.46 -9.78 -24.84
CA GLY A 373 9.78 -9.62 -24.23
C GLY A 373 9.79 -9.90 -22.74
N ASP A 374 10.96 -9.75 -22.13
CA ASP A 374 11.12 -9.96 -20.70
C ASP A 374 10.21 -9.00 -19.91
N TRP A 375 9.57 -9.51 -18.85
CA TRP A 375 8.58 -8.81 -18.00
C TRP A 375 7.24 -8.44 -18.66
N ASP A 376 7.04 -8.72 -19.95
CA ASP A 376 5.76 -8.49 -20.64
C ASP A 376 4.78 -9.64 -20.33
N PHE A 377 4.12 -9.55 -19.19
CA PHE A 377 3.38 -10.65 -18.57
C PHE A 377 1.88 -10.44 -18.46
N TYR A 378 1.37 -9.21 -18.60
CA TYR A 378 -0.04 -8.94 -18.35
C TYR A 378 -0.76 -8.39 -19.57
N ASN A 379 -2.00 -8.85 -19.74
CA ASN A 379 -3.02 -8.18 -20.53
C ASN A 379 -3.88 -7.34 -19.58
N LEU A 380 -4.08 -6.06 -19.89
CA LEU A 380 -5.05 -5.22 -19.18
C LEU A 380 -6.47 -5.66 -19.59
N VAL A 381 -7.25 -6.11 -18.61
CA VAL A 381 -8.64 -6.56 -18.82
C VAL A 381 -9.61 -5.41 -18.58
N ALA A 382 -9.41 -4.66 -17.52
CA ALA A 382 -10.26 -3.53 -17.16
C ALA A 382 -9.49 -2.50 -16.32
N THR A 383 -9.90 -1.23 -16.46
CA THR A 383 -9.55 -0.15 -15.53
C THR A 383 -10.78 0.15 -14.68
N ILE A 384 -10.60 0.21 -13.37
CA ILE A 384 -11.64 0.50 -12.38
C ILE A 384 -11.34 1.87 -11.79
N PRO A 385 -12.22 2.87 -11.99
CA PRO A 385 -12.07 4.18 -11.38
C PRO A 385 -11.91 4.11 -9.86
N GLY A 386 -11.06 4.97 -9.27
CA GLY A 386 -10.73 4.90 -7.85
C GLY A 386 -11.91 5.02 -6.87
N ASP A 387 -12.97 5.71 -7.26
CA ASP A 387 -14.22 5.82 -6.48
C ASP A 387 -15.06 4.52 -6.48
N GLN A 388 -14.80 3.62 -7.43
CA GLN A 388 -15.44 2.30 -7.54
C GLN A 388 -14.52 1.15 -7.08
N ALA A 389 -13.21 1.36 -7.14
CA ALA A 389 -12.22 0.36 -6.76
C ALA A 389 -12.04 0.26 -5.23
N PHE A 390 -12.05 1.40 -4.53
CA PHE A 390 -11.78 1.42 -3.10
C PHE A 390 -13.06 1.46 -2.27
N ARG A 391 -12.99 0.94 -1.03
CA ARG A 391 -14.11 1.01 -0.09
C ARG A 391 -14.54 2.46 0.11
N SER A 392 -15.84 2.73 0.07
CA SER A 392 -16.37 4.08 0.28
C SER A 392 -16.02 4.60 1.68
N LEU A 393 -15.98 5.92 1.86
CA LEU A 393 -15.80 6.53 3.19
C LEU A 393 -16.92 6.15 4.15
N ALA A 394 -18.16 6.03 3.65
CA ALA A 394 -19.33 5.65 4.45
C ALA A 394 -19.19 4.24 5.04
N ASP A 395 -18.59 3.32 4.28
CA ASP A 395 -18.40 1.92 4.70
C ASP A 395 -17.10 1.69 5.50
N GLY A 396 -16.25 2.71 5.62
CA GLY A 396 -14.93 2.61 6.26
C GLY A 396 -14.97 2.49 7.79
N ALA A 397 -16.01 2.99 8.45
CA ALA A 397 -16.14 3.02 9.91
C ALA A 397 -14.98 3.72 10.67
N CYS A 398 -14.24 4.60 10.00
CA CYS A 398 -13.11 5.34 10.58
C CYS A 398 -13.53 6.23 11.75
N PRO A 399 -13.11 5.94 13.01
CA PRO A 399 -13.57 6.68 14.18
C PRO A 399 -13.17 8.16 14.15
N ALA A 400 -12.04 8.49 13.53
CA ALA A 400 -11.54 9.87 13.41
C ALA A 400 -12.41 10.77 12.51
N LEU A 401 -13.31 10.19 11.71
CA LEU A 401 -14.24 10.93 10.83
C LEU A 401 -15.66 11.00 11.38
N LYS A 402 -15.94 10.36 12.51
CA LYS A 402 -17.25 10.49 13.17
C LYS A 402 -17.34 11.89 13.78
N LYS A 403 -18.19 12.73 13.18
CA LYS A 403 -18.50 14.08 13.65
C LYS A 403 -19.29 14.07 14.94
#